data_AF-A0A250FYT9-F1
#
_entry.id   AF-A0A250FYT9-F1
#
_cell.length_a   1.000
_cell.length_b   1.000
_cell.length_c   1.000
_cell.angle_alpha   90.00
_cell.angle_beta   90.00
_cell.angle_gamma   90.00
#
_symmetry.space_group_name_H-M   'P 1'
#
loop_
_entity.id
_entity.type
_entity.pdbx_description
1 polymer ?
#
loop_
_entity_poly.entity_id
_entity_poly.type
_entity_poly.pdbx_seq_one_letter_code
_entity_poly.pdbx_strand_id
1 'polypeptide(L)'
;MRTYIKKEYSKSIFKNYYAFFDDFLFKYGVISINIHGITDKENKFIPYLKFAKKNIFRENEGFLDLSSQGVSGDVAQRLMANYLISNLNFVPLDRLENWSDD
;
A
#
# COMPACT_ATOMS: atom_id res chain seq x y z
N MET A 1 -7.65 -2.05 -14.52
CA MET A 1 -6.74 -1.71 -13.40
C MET A 1 -5.36 -1.22 -13.84
N ARG A 2 -4.47 -2.07 -14.40
CA ARG A 2 -3.07 -1.70 -14.71
C ARG A 2 -2.91 -0.44 -15.57
N THR A 3 -3.74 -0.27 -16.61
CA THR A 3 -3.72 0.93 -17.47
C THR A 3 -4.10 2.20 -16.71
N TYR A 4 -5.09 2.10 -15.82
CA TYR A 4 -5.52 3.20 -14.97
C TYR A 4 -4.39 3.63 -14.02
N ILE A 5 -3.79 2.70 -13.29
CA ILE A 5 -2.67 2.99 -12.38
C ILE A 5 -1.48 3.61 -13.14
N LYS A 6 -1.14 3.11 -14.33
CA LYS A 6 -0.09 3.71 -15.17
C LYS A 6 -0.42 5.15 -15.58
N LYS A 7 -1.67 5.42 -15.94
CA LYS A 7 -2.14 6.77 -16.26
C LYS A 7 -2.00 7.69 -15.06
N GLU A 8 -2.44 7.27 -13.88
CA GLU A 8 -2.32 8.04 -12.65
C GLU A 8 -0.85 8.26 -12.25
N TYR A 9 0.00 7.24 -12.38
CA TYR A 9 1.44 7.37 -12.13
C TYR A 9 2.10 8.39 -13.06
N SER A 10 1.72 8.44 -14.34
CA SER A 10 2.28 9.40 -15.30
C SER A 10 1.97 10.86 -14.94
N LYS A 11 0.87 11.11 -14.22
CA LYS A 11 0.47 12.43 -13.72
C LYS A 11 1.10 12.76 -12.37
N SER A 12 1.56 11.76 -11.63
CA SER A 12 2.12 11.95 -10.29
C SER A 12 3.45 12.69 -10.33
N ILE A 13 3.66 13.53 -9.32
CA ILE A 13 4.95 14.16 -9.03
C ILE A 13 5.96 13.13 -8.49
N PHE A 14 5.48 12.05 -7.87
CA PHE A 14 6.32 11.02 -7.30
C PHE A 14 6.85 10.07 -8.39
N LYS A 15 8.18 9.97 -8.48
CA LYS A 15 8.88 9.05 -9.42
C LYS A 15 9.36 7.75 -8.75
N ASN A 16 9.15 7.63 -7.45
CA ASN A 16 9.32 6.39 -6.72
C ASN A 16 7.96 5.68 -6.63
N TYR A 17 7.91 4.40 -6.96
CA TYR A 17 6.66 3.63 -6.97
C TYR A 17 5.97 3.61 -5.61
N TYR A 18 6.70 3.47 -4.51
CA TYR A 18 6.11 3.41 -3.18
C TYR A 18 5.62 4.77 -2.71
N ALA A 19 6.35 5.85 -2.99
CA ALA A 19 5.85 7.20 -2.72
C ALA A 19 4.60 7.52 -3.54
N PHE A 20 4.55 7.08 -4.80
CA PHE A 20 3.33 7.17 -5.60
C PHE A 20 2.18 6.36 -4.99
N PHE A 21 2.40 5.10 -4.61
CA PHE A 21 1.33 4.27 -4.06
C PHE A 21 0.85 4.76 -2.70
N ASP A 22 1.73 5.33 -1.87
CA ASP A 22 1.38 5.94 -0.60
C ASP A 22 0.41 7.11 -0.82
N ASP A 23 0.76 8.05 -1.68
CA ASP A 23 -0.10 9.18 -2.06
C ASP A 23 -1.39 8.75 -2.79
N PHE A 24 -1.25 7.85 -3.77
CA PHE A 24 -2.37 7.38 -4.58
C PHE A 24 -3.39 6.62 -3.75
N LEU A 25 -2.95 5.80 -2.78
CA LEU A 25 -3.83 5.00 -1.93
C LEU A 25 -4.34 5.73 -0.69
N PHE A 26 -3.74 6.87 -0.35
CA PHE A 26 -4.21 7.72 0.73
C PHE A 26 -5.67 8.13 0.57
N LYS A 27 -6.06 8.60 -0.63
CA LYS A 27 -7.46 8.97 -0.94
C LYS A 27 -8.43 7.78 -0.96
N TYR A 28 -7.92 6.56 -0.83
CA TYR A 28 -8.68 5.32 -0.80
C TYR A 28 -8.67 4.64 0.59
N GLY A 29 -8.27 5.37 1.64
CA GLY A 29 -8.26 4.90 3.02
C GLY A 29 -7.05 4.07 3.42
N VAL A 30 -6.00 4.00 2.59
CA VAL A 30 -4.69 3.44 2.98
C VAL A 30 -3.83 4.60 3.49
N ILE A 31 -3.81 4.79 4.81
CA ILE A 31 -3.20 5.95 5.47
C ILE A 31 -1.69 6.01 5.25
N SER A 32 -1.02 4.86 5.28
CA SER A 32 0.40 4.81 4.97
C SER A 32 0.89 3.44 4.54
N ILE A 33 1.97 3.44 3.74
CA ILE A 33 2.69 2.29 3.25
C ILE A 33 4.15 2.44 3.67
N ASN A 34 4.63 1.59 4.57
CA ASN A 34 5.99 1.71 5.09
C ASN A 34 6.78 0.41 4.93
N ILE A 35 7.85 0.48 4.13
CA ILE A 35 8.76 -0.64 3.87
C ILE A 35 9.83 -0.75 4.96
N HIS A 36 10.27 0.39 5.48
CA HIS A 36 11.33 0.51 6.47
C HIS A 36 10.75 0.96 7.80
N GLY A 37 9.60 0.39 8.15
CA GLY A 37 8.78 0.82 9.27
C GLY A 37 9.41 0.48 10.62
N ILE A 38 8.79 -0.48 11.31
CA ILE A 38 9.25 -0.90 12.63
C ILE A 38 10.50 -1.76 12.44
N THR A 39 11.50 -1.61 13.32
CA THR A 39 12.63 -2.55 13.36
C THR A 39 12.43 -3.60 14.43
N ASP A 40 12.83 -4.83 14.14
CA ASP A 40 12.94 -5.87 15.16
C ASP A 40 14.20 -5.69 16.03
N LYS A 41 14.45 -6.65 16.94
CA LYS A 41 15.62 -6.63 17.83
C LYS A 41 16.97 -6.72 17.10
N GLU A 42 16.97 -7.14 15.83
CA GLU A 42 18.16 -7.31 14.99
C GLU A 42 18.33 -6.15 14.00
N ASN A 43 17.57 -5.06 14.16
CA ASN A 43 17.52 -3.92 13.24
C ASN A 43 17.08 -4.29 11.82
N LYS A 44 16.25 -5.32 11.67
CA LYS A 44 15.60 -5.69 10.41
C LYS A 44 14.21 -5.06 10.34
N PHE A 45 13.69 -4.84 9.13
CA PHE A 45 12.46 -4.09 8.91
C PHE A 45 11.21 -4.97 8.97
N ILE A 46 10.17 -4.49 9.62
CA ILE A 46 8.81 -5.04 9.57
C ILE A 46 7.99 -4.08 8.69
N PRO A 47 7.77 -4.43 7.40
CA PRO A 47 6.94 -3.63 6.53
C PRO A 47 5.48 -3.70 6.96
N TYR A 48 4.79 -2.57 6.93
CA TYR A 48 3.39 -2.47 7.32
C TYR A 48 2.59 -1.54 6.41
N LEU A 49 1.27 -1.72 6.41
CA LEU A 49 0.32 -0.74 5.94
C LEU A 49 -0.52 -0.24 7.11
N LYS A 50 -0.96 1.01 7.06
CA LYS A 50 -1.95 1.57 7.98
C LYS A 50 -3.24 1.86 7.25
N PHE A 51 -4.36 1.44 7.79
CA PHE A 51 -5.68 1.61 7.19
C PHE A 51 -6.59 2.46 8.05
N ALA A 52 -7.42 3.27 7.39
CA ALA A 52 -8.61 3.86 7.99
C ALA A 52 -9.71 2.80 8.10
N LYS A 53 -10.69 3.04 8.98
CA LYS A 53 -11.87 2.18 9.16
C LYS A 53 -12.59 1.82 7.85
N LYS A 54 -12.70 2.78 6.93
CA LYS A 54 -13.15 2.53 5.56
C LYS A 54 -11.95 2.63 4.64
N ASN A 55 -11.64 1.54 3.94
CA ASN A 55 -10.55 1.51 2.97
C ASN A 55 -10.89 0.61 1.78
N ILE A 56 -10.24 0.87 0.66
CA ILE A 56 -10.52 0.19 -0.62
C ILE A 56 -10.25 -1.32 -0.54
N PHE A 57 -9.29 -1.74 0.28
CA PHE A 57 -8.93 -3.15 0.46
C PHE A 57 -9.84 -3.89 1.45
N ARG A 58 -10.75 -3.19 2.15
CA ARG A 58 -11.64 -3.74 3.18
C ARG A 58 -10.89 -4.41 4.34
N GLU A 59 -9.69 -3.92 4.61
CA GLU A 59 -8.91 -4.34 5.77
C GLU A 59 -9.46 -3.73 7.06
N ASN A 60 -9.10 -4.33 8.19
CA ASN A 60 -9.41 -3.75 9.50
C ASN A 60 -8.67 -2.41 9.70
N GLU A 61 -9.26 -1.51 10.47
CA GLU A 61 -8.60 -0.26 10.88
C GLU A 61 -7.32 -0.56 11.66
N GLY A 62 -6.29 0.27 11.46
CA GLY A 62 -5.04 0.18 12.19
C GLY A 62 -3.90 -0.36 11.32
N PHE A 63 -2.99 -1.11 11.93
CA PHE A 63 -1.78 -1.60 11.27
C PHE A 63 -1.95 -3.03 10.79
N LEU A 64 -1.48 -3.28 9.58
CA LEU A 64 -1.26 -4.61 9.04
C LEU A 64 0.24 -4.82 8.79
N ASP A 65 0.86 -5.62 9.64
CA ASP A 65 2.24 -6.05 9.44
C ASP A 65 2.27 -7.16 8.38
N LEU A 66 3.13 -7.01 7.37
CA LEU A 66 3.28 -8.00 6.30
C LEU A 66 4.25 -9.13 6.66
N SER A 67 4.86 -9.07 7.85
CA SER A 67 5.75 -10.09 8.39
C SER A 67 5.64 -10.11 9.91
N SER A 68 5.71 -11.30 10.51
CA SER A 68 5.73 -11.47 11.96
C SER A 68 7.12 -11.26 12.59
N GLN A 69 8.16 -11.09 11.75
CA GLN A 69 9.55 -10.88 12.15
C GLN A 69 10.22 -9.87 11.22
N GLY A 70 11.31 -9.24 11.65
CA GLY A 70 12.05 -8.32 10.80
C GLY A 70 12.70 -9.03 9.62
N VAL A 71 12.69 -8.37 8.47
CA VAL A 71 13.24 -8.85 7.19
C VAL A 71 14.20 -7.82 6.59
N SER A 72 14.99 -8.23 5.60
CA SER A 72 15.85 -7.29 4.86
C SER A 72 15.00 -6.31 4.03
N GLY A 73 15.58 -5.16 3.67
CA GLY A 73 14.88 -4.14 2.87
C GLY A 73 14.34 -4.69 1.54
N ASP A 74 15.10 -5.55 0.85
CA ASP A 74 14.65 -6.16 -0.40
C ASP A 74 13.47 -7.12 -0.22
N VAL A 75 13.45 -7.87 0.88
CA VAL A 75 12.32 -8.75 1.23
C VAL A 75 11.11 -7.90 1.61
N ALA A 76 11.31 -6.82 2.36
CA ALA A 76 10.24 -5.89 2.74
C ALA A 76 9.58 -5.25 1.51
N GLN A 77 10.39 -4.79 0.54
CA GLN A 77 9.91 -4.28 -0.74
C GLN A 77 9.10 -5.35 -1.49
N ARG A 78 9.60 -6.58 -1.56
CA ARG A 78 8.90 -7.67 -2.27
C ARG A 78 7.56 -8.01 -1.61
N LEU A 79 7.51 -8.09 -0.29
CA LEU A 79 6.26 -8.32 0.45
C LEU A 79 5.24 -7.21 0.16
N MET A 80 5.68 -5.96 0.22
CA MET A 80 4.83 -4.80 -0.05
C MET A 80 4.30 -4.81 -1.49
N ALA A 81 5.18 -5.02 -2.48
CA ALA A 81 4.79 -5.09 -3.88
C ALA A 81 3.78 -6.22 -4.14
N ASN A 82 4.01 -7.40 -3.56
CA ASN A 82 3.10 -8.54 -3.69
C ASN A 82 1.73 -8.25 -3.07
N TYR A 83 1.71 -7.62 -1.89
CA TYR A 83 0.47 -7.22 -1.23
C TYR A 83 -0.33 -6.24 -2.09
N LEU A 84 0.32 -5.18 -2.60
CA LEU A 84 -0.32 -4.18 -3.44
C LEU A 84 -0.85 -4.77 -4.75
N ILE A 85 -0.04 -5.59 -5.44
CA ILE A 85 -0.45 -6.24 -6.69
C ILE A 85 -1.66 -7.15 -6.46
N SER A 86 -1.61 -7.96 -5.40
CA SER A 86 -2.70 -8.90 -5.09
C SER A 86 -3.99 -8.14 -4.81
N ASN A 87 -3.96 -7.17 -3.90
CA ASN A 87 -5.15 -6.42 -3.51
C ASN A 87 -5.70 -5.55 -4.64
N LEU A 88 -4.85 -4.82 -5.37
CA LEU A 88 -5.32 -3.96 -6.46
C LEU A 88 -5.91 -4.76 -7.63
N ASN A 89 -5.46 -5.99 -7.87
CA ASN A 89 -6.07 -6.85 -8.88
C ASN A 89 -7.50 -7.28 -8.54
N PHE A 90 -7.85 -7.33 -7.25
CA PHE A 90 -9.20 -7.67 -6.79
C PHE A 90 -10.11 -6.45 -6.59
N VAL A 91 -9.57 -5.23 -6.71
CA VAL A 91 -10.39 -4.01 -6.67
C VAL A 91 -11.01 -3.77 -8.05
N PRO A 92 -12.34 -3.73 -8.18
CA PRO A 92 -12.99 -3.36 -9.43
C PRO A 92 -12.65 -1.90 -9.83
N LEU A 93 -12.47 -1.63 -11.12
CA LEU A 93 -12.05 -0.29 -11.59
C LEU A 93 -13.12 0.77 -11.27
N ASP A 94 -14.39 0.43 -11.45
CA ASP A 94 -15.54 1.25 -11.08
C ASP A 94 -15.50 1.66 -9.60
N ARG A 95 -15.02 0.80 -8.71
CA ARG A 95 -14.85 1.14 -7.29
C ARG A 95 -13.73 2.16 -7.05
N LEU A 96 -12.67 2.18 -7.86
CA LEU A 96 -11.62 3.20 -7.77
C LEU A 96 -12.04 4.53 -8.39
N GLU A 97 -12.80 4.49 -9.48
CA GLU A 97 -13.26 5.68 -10.19
C GLU A 97 -14.39 6.39 -9.44
N ASN A 98 -15.24 5.63 -8.73
CA ASN A 98 -16.37 6.13 -7.96
C ASN A 98 -16.17 5.95 -6.45
N TRP A 99 -14.91 5.99 -5.98
CA TRP A 99 -14.64 5.93 -4.54
C TRP A 99 -15.26 7.15 -3.85
N SER A 100 -16.16 6.90 -2.91
CA SER A 100 -16.70 7.89 -1.99
C SER A 100 -16.39 7.45 -0.56
N ASP A 101 -16.06 8.42 0.29
CA ASP A 101 -15.83 8.16 1.72
C ASP A 101 -17.16 7.96 2.51
N ASP A 102 -18.30 8.12 1.83
CA ASP A 102 -19.67 8.03 2.36
C ASP A 102 -20.07 6.64 2.90
#